data_AF-A0AAU9RIC9-F1
#
_entry.id   AF-A0AAU9RIC9-F1
#
_cell.length_a   1.000
_cell.length_b   1.000
_cell.length_c   1.000
_cell.angle_alpha   90.00
_cell.angle_beta   90.00
_cell.angle_gamma   90.00
#
_symmetry.space_group_name_H-M   'P 1'
#
loop_
_entity.id
_entity.type
_entity.pdbx_description
1 polymer ?
#
loop_
_entity_poly.entity_id
_entity_poly.type
_entity_poly.pdbx_seq_one_letter_code
_entity_poly.pdbx_strand_id
1 'polypeptide(L)'
;MQCSFCSNKFDPFLDLSLEILKAESLQKALVHFTAKEYLDGGERQYQCQRCNQKVKALKQLTIHKAPHVLTIHLKRFGAHQHWQKIDKKVHFGPALDLKPFVTGSYDGDLKYTLYGVLVHAGSNTRCGHYYCFVRTSSGMWNLDTLTEVRLLDCASQIG
;
A
#
# COMPACT_ATOMS: atom_id res chain seq x y z
N MET A 1 -8.75 15.84 -32.36
CA MET A 1 -9.47 14.56 -32.15
C MET A 1 -8.84 13.83 -30.98
N GLN A 2 -9.58 13.58 -29.91
CA GLN A 2 -9.15 12.74 -28.78
C GLN A 2 -9.69 11.33 -29.04
N CYS A 3 -8.81 10.33 -29.20
CA CYS A 3 -9.25 8.96 -29.48
C CYS A 3 -9.73 8.25 -28.22
N SER A 4 -10.73 7.37 -28.34
CA SER A 4 -11.24 6.51 -27.25
C SER A 4 -10.35 5.27 -26.99
N PHE A 5 -9.05 5.35 -27.31
CA PHE A 5 -8.12 4.24 -27.18
C PHE A 5 -7.85 3.92 -25.71
N CYS A 6 -8.04 2.66 -25.32
CA CYS A 6 -7.71 2.14 -24.00
C CYS A 6 -6.46 1.25 -24.09
N SER A 7 -5.51 1.44 -23.18
CA SER A 7 -4.32 0.61 -23.07
C SER A 7 -4.26 0.03 -21.65
N ASN A 8 -4.00 -1.27 -21.57
CA ASN A 8 -3.83 -1.99 -20.31
C ASN A 8 -2.39 -2.48 -20.22
N LYS A 9 -1.77 -2.28 -19.06
CA LYS A 9 -0.42 -2.78 -18.75
C LYS A 9 -0.48 -3.59 -17.48
N PHE A 10 0.15 -4.76 -17.49
CA PHE A 10 0.24 -5.66 -16.35
C PHE A 10 1.69 -5.75 -15.90
N ASP A 11 1.95 -5.29 -14.68
CA ASP A 11 3.28 -5.31 -14.07
C ASP A 11 3.24 -6.17 -12.81
N PRO A 12 4.18 -7.12 -12.63
CA PRO A 12 4.28 -7.88 -11.38
C PRO A 12 4.68 -6.97 -10.22
N PHE A 13 4.28 -7.32 -9.00
CA PHE A 13 4.63 -6.59 -7.79
C PHE A 13 5.02 -7.56 -6.66
N LEU A 14 5.87 -7.08 -5.75
CA LEU A 14 6.23 -7.79 -4.51
C LEU A 14 5.48 -7.21 -3.31
N ASP A 15 5.27 -5.90 -3.31
CA ASP A 15 4.52 -5.17 -2.29
C ASP A 15 3.61 -4.10 -2.91
N LEU A 16 2.59 -3.71 -2.16
CA LEU A 16 1.82 -2.50 -2.42
C LEU A 16 2.38 -1.35 -1.60
N SER A 17 3.08 -0.44 -2.27
CA SER A 17 3.63 0.77 -1.67
C SER A 17 2.61 1.92 -1.69
N LEU A 18 1.97 2.17 -0.53
CA LEU A 18 0.83 3.09 -0.41
C LEU A 18 1.23 4.49 0.08
N GLU A 19 0.66 5.51 -0.55
CA GLU A 19 0.73 6.90 -0.11
C GLU A 19 -0.20 7.13 1.09
N ILE A 20 0.35 7.56 2.21
CA ILE A 20 -0.39 7.72 3.48
C ILE A 20 -0.60 9.17 3.90
N LEU A 21 0.01 10.15 3.22
CA LEU A 21 -0.04 11.55 3.62
C LEU A 21 -1.50 12.04 3.76
N LYS A 22 -2.33 11.70 2.76
CA LYS A 22 -3.75 12.04 2.71
C LYS A 22 -4.70 10.91 3.15
N ALA A 23 -4.17 9.81 3.69
CA ALA A 23 -4.98 8.67 4.13
C ALA A 23 -4.79 8.40 5.62
N GLU A 24 -5.88 8.25 6.36
CA GLU A 24 -5.86 8.00 7.81
C GLU A 24 -5.95 6.51 8.15
N SER A 25 -6.29 5.67 7.18
CA SER A 25 -6.37 4.22 7.33
C SER A 25 -5.81 3.50 6.13
N LEU A 26 -5.46 2.23 6.31
CA LEU A 26 -5.02 1.34 5.24
C LEU A 26 -6.07 1.25 4.12
N GLN A 27 -7.35 1.16 4.48
CA GLN A 27 -8.46 1.10 3.53
C GLN A 27 -8.54 2.39 2.71
N LYS A 28 -8.44 3.57 3.35
CA LYS A 28 -8.40 4.85 2.61
C LYS A 28 -7.18 4.94 1.70
N ALA A 29 -6.02 4.42 2.14
CA ALA A 29 -4.81 4.42 1.33
C ALA A 29 -4.94 3.52 0.09
N LEU A 30 -5.56 2.34 0.23
CA LEU A 30 -5.89 1.46 -0.90
C LEU A 30 -6.89 2.10 -1.87
N VAL A 31 -7.93 2.77 -1.35
CA VAL A 31 -8.88 3.52 -2.19
C VAL A 31 -8.16 4.59 -3.01
N HIS A 32 -7.25 5.36 -2.39
CA HIS A 32 -6.44 6.34 -3.12
C HIS A 32 -5.49 5.69 -4.12
N PHE A 33 -4.87 4.57 -3.77
CA PHE A 33 -3.96 3.83 -4.65
C PHE A 33 -4.67 3.34 -5.91
N THR A 34 -5.93 2.89 -5.79
CA THR A 34 -6.73 2.41 -6.93
C THR A 34 -7.67 3.47 -7.52
N ALA A 35 -7.55 4.72 -7.08
CA ALA A 35 -8.38 5.81 -7.60
C ALA A 35 -8.02 6.10 -9.05
N LYS A 36 -9.01 6.56 -9.82
CA LYS A 36 -8.78 7.07 -11.16
C LYS A 36 -8.08 8.43 -11.05
N GLU A 37 -6.97 8.60 -11.75
CA GLU A 37 -6.22 9.84 -11.85
C GLU A 37 -6.33 10.45 -13.24
N TYR A 38 -6.57 11.76 -13.31
CA TYR A 38 -6.52 12.50 -14.57
C TYR A 38 -5.08 12.86 -14.89
N LEU A 39 -4.65 12.41 -16.07
CA LEU A 39 -3.36 12.76 -16.66
C LEU A 39 -3.55 14.03 -17.50
N ASP A 40 -3.62 15.17 -16.81
CA ASP A 40 -3.80 16.49 -17.42
C ASP A 40 -2.67 17.47 -17.04
N GLY A 41 -2.35 18.37 -17.97
CA GLY A 41 -1.34 19.42 -17.78
C GLY A 41 0.09 19.00 -18.16
N GLY A 42 0.56 19.55 -19.29
CA GLY A 42 1.96 19.54 -19.72
C GLY A 42 2.60 18.14 -19.69
N GLU A 43 3.64 17.99 -18.86
CA GLU A 43 4.41 16.74 -18.74
C GLU A 43 3.63 15.55 -18.19
N ARG A 44 2.48 15.75 -17.53
CA ARG A 44 1.66 14.65 -17.01
C ARG A 44 0.72 14.05 -18.05
N GLN A 45 0.57 14.67 -19.23
CA GLN A 45 -0.29 14.14 -20.28
C GLN A 45 0.25 12.81 -20.82
N TYR A 46 -0.66 11.90 -21.15
CA TYR A 46 -0.32 10.59 -21.66
C TYR A 46 0.15 10.67 -23.12
N GLN A 47 1.30 10.08 -23.44
CA GLN A 47 1.75 9.94 -24.82
C GLN A 47 0.97 8.81 -25.50
N CYS A 48 -0.04 9.17 -26.29
CA CYS A 48 -0.87 8.19 -26.98
C CYS A 48 -0.13 7.60 -28.19
N GLN A 49 0.08 6.28 -28.20
CA GLN A 49 0.74 5.58 -29.31
C GLN A 49 -0.06 5.64 -30.62
N ARG A 50 -1.40 5.72 -30.56
CA ARG A 50 -2.26 5.78 -31.74
C ARG A 50 -2.32 7.18 -32.37
N CYS A 51 -2.38 8.21 -31.54
CA CYS A 51 -2.40 9.60 -32.01
C CYS A 51 -0.99 10.19 -32.19
N ASN A 52 0.04 9.49 -31.71
CA ASN A 52 1.43 9.93 -31.65
C ASN A 52 1.64 11.32 -31.04
N GLN A 53 0.85 11.67 -30.02
CA GLN A 53 0.91 12.98 -29.33
C GLN A 53 0.45 12.86 -27.87
N LYS A 54 0.80 13.86 -27.06
CA LYS A 54 0.33 14.00 -25.67
C LYS A 54 -1.17 14.31 -25.64
N VAL A 55 -1.93 13.53 -24.88
CA VAL A 55 -3.38 13.68 -24.71
C VAL A 55 -3.76 13.63 -23.24
N LYS A 56 -4.89 14.27 -22.90
CA LYS A 56 -5.54 14.01 -21.61
C LYS A 56 -6.02 12.57 -21.57
N ALA A 57 -5.76 11.87 -20.48
CA ALA A 57 -6.19 10.49 -20.28
C ALA A 57 -6.63 10.27 -18.83
N LEU A 58 -7.38 9.20 -18.61
CA LEU A 58 -7.72 8.71 -17.28
C LEU A 58 -6.91 7.44 -17.03
N LYS A 59 -6.11 7.44 -15.97
CA LYS A 59 -5.30 6.28 -15.56
C LYS A 59 -5.87 5.72 -14.27
N GLN A 60 -5.81 4.41 -14.12
CA GLN A 60 -6.20 3.73 -12.89
C GLN A 60 -5.24 2.57 -12.64
N LEU A 61 -4.79 2.42 -11.40
CA LEU A 61 -4.07 1.23 -10.96
C LEU A 61 -5.08 0.31 -10.26
N THR A 62 -4.98 -0.99 -10.51
CA THR A 62 -5.79 -2.01 -9.81
C THR A 62 -4.95 -3.26 -9.60
N ILE A 63 -5.36 -4.09 -8.66
CA ILE A 63 -4.71 -5.37 -8.42
C ILE A 63 -5.33 -6.38 -9.39
N HIS A 64 -4.57 -6.85 -10.37
CA HIS A 64 -5.12 -7.82 -11.32
C HIS A 64 -5.24 -9.22 -10.71
N LYS A 65 -4.18 -9.69 -10.04
CA LYS A 65 -4.15 -10.98 -9.34
C LYS A 65 -3.62 -10.76 -7.93
N ALA A 66 -4.40 -11.18 -6.93
CA ALA A 66 -4.02 -11.07 -5.54
C ALA A 66 -3.06 -12.21 -5.13
N PRO A 67 -1.96 -11.94 -4.41
CA PRO A 67 -1.01 -12.96 -3.96
C PRO A 67 -1.52 -13.67 -2.71
N HIS A 68 -1.09 -14.92 -2.46
CA HIS A 68 -1.44 -15.63 -1.22
C HIS A 68 -0.92 -14.91 0.04
N VAL A 69 0.26 -14.30 -0.07
CA VAL A 69 0.85 -13.45 0.98
C VAL A 69 0.97 -12.04 0.41
N LEU A 70 0.28 -11.09 1.05
CA LEU A 70 0.26 -9.69 0.63
C LEU A 70 1.17 -8.86 1.56
N THR A 71 2.19 -8.24 0.97
CA THR A 71 3.01 -7.25 1.67
C THR A 71 2.51 -5.85 1.33
N ILE A 72 2.29 -5.03 2.36
CA ILE A 72 1.89 -3.64 2.21
C ILE A 72 2.93 -2.74 2.87
N HIS A 73 3.51 -1.87 2.07
CA HIS A 73 4.47 -0.87 2.54
C HIS A 73 3.77 0.48 2.66
N LEU A 74 3.79 1.07 3.85
CA LEU A 74 3.32 2.44 4.06
C LEU A 74 4.48 3.40 3.78
N LYS A 75 4.37 4.22 2.72
CA LYS A 75 5.40 5.19 2.34
C LYS A 75 5.49 6.32 3.37
N ARG A 76 6.20 6.07 4.47
CA ARG A 76 6.44 7.04 5.55
C ARG A 76 7.57 8.01 5.24
N PHE A 77 8.33 7.78 4.17
CA PHE A 77 9.41 8.65 3.73
C PHE A 77 9.14 9.05 2.28
N GLY A 78 9.24 10.35 1.98
CA GLY A 78 8.92 10.87 0.66
C GLY A 78 9.64 12.17 0.35
N ALA A 79 9.77 12.47 -0.95
CA ALA A 79 10.53 13.61 -1.44
C ALA A 79 10.02 14.97 -0.95
N HIS A 80 8.74 15.07 -0.56
CA HIS A 80 8.11 16.32 -0.15
C HIS A 80 8.46 16.74 1.28
N GLN A 81 8.94 15.81 2.12
CA GLN A 81 9.39 16.10 3.47
C GLN A 81 10.83 15.64 3.59
N HIS A 82 11.77 16.56 3.33
CA HIS A 82 13.21 16.34 3.34
C HIS A 82 13.66 15.47 4.54
N TRP A 83 13.78 14.16 4.30
CA TRP A 83 14.29 13.16 5.27
C TRP A 83 13.47 12.98 6.55
N GLN A 84 12.28 13.55 6.65
CA GLN A 84 11.41 13.40 7.83
C GLN A 84 10.41 12.27 7.64
N LYS A 85 10.27 11.44 8.68
CA LYS A 85 9.26 10.39 8.74
C LYS A 85 7.88 11.00 8.92
N ILE A 86 6.91 10.54 8.12
CA ILE A 86 5.48 10.75 8.36
C ILE A 86 5.09 9.91 9.58
N ASP A 87 5.06 10.57 10.74
CA ASP A 87 4.74 9.93 12.04
C ASP A 87 3.24 9.95 12.36
N LYS A 88 2.41 10.30 11.37
CA LYS A 88 0.95 10.21 11.48
C LYS A 88 0.53 8.75 11.71
N LYS A 89 -0.41 8.56 12.63
CA LYS A 89 -1.13 7.30 12.85
C LYS A 89 -1.89 6.88 11.59
N VAL A 90 -1.80 5.61 11.25
CA VAL A 90 -2.55 5.00 10.13
C VAL A 90 -3.29 3.81 10.70
N HIS A 91 -4.61 3.87 10.70
CA HIS A 91 -5.45 2.81 11.23
C HIS A 91 -5.47 1.60 10.29
N PHE A 92 -5.27 0.41 10.84
CA PHE A 92 -5.48 -0.86 10.16
C PHE A 92 -6.05 -1.87 11.15
N GLY A 93 -6.83 -2.83 10.63
CA GLY A 93 -7.46 -3.88 11.43
C GLY A 93 -6.75 -5.23 11.25
N PRO A 94 -7.14 -6.26 12.02
CA PRO A 94 -6.59 -7.61 11.91
C PRO A 94 -7.02 -8.33 10.63
N ALA A 95 -8.02 -7.81 9.91
CA ALA A 95 -8.52 -8.34 8.65
C ALA A 95 -8.60 -7.24 7.59
N LEU A 96 -8.40 -7.63 6.33
CA LEU A 96 -8.49 -6.78 5.15
C LEU A 96 -9.27 -7.50 4.05
N ASP A 97 -10.33 -6.87 3.55
CA ASP A 97 -11.01 -7.32 2.33
C ASP A 97 -10.38 -6.61 1.12
N LEU A 98 -9.75 -7.37 0.24
CA LEU A 98 -9.08 -6.85 -0.95
C LEU A 98 -10.01 -6.79 -2.17
N LYS A 99 -11.21 -7.38 -2.12
CA LYS A 99 -12.14 -7.44 -3.26
C LYS A 99 -12.39 -6.09 -3.94
N PRO A 100 -12.59 -4.96 -3.22
CA PRO A 100 -12.86 -3.67 -3.86
C PRO A 100 -11.73 -3.14 -4.74
N PHE A 101 -10.52 -3.68 -4.60
CA PHE A 101 -9.31 -3.18 -5.24
C PHE A 101 -8.80 -4.11 -6.36
N VAL A 102 -9.50 -5.22 -6.60
CA VAL A 102 -9.13 -6.26 -7.57
C VAL A 102 -10.05 -6.23 -8.79
N THR A 103 -9.47 -6.31 -9.99
CA THR A 103 -10.21 -6.31 -11.26
C THR A 103 -10.12 -7.61 -12.06
N GLY A 104 -9.10 -8.45 -11.79
CA GLY A 104 -9.02 -9.76 -12.42
C GLY A 104 -9.94 -10.78 -11.79
N SER A 105 -10.12 -11.92 -12.45
CA SER A 105 -10.83 -13.06 -11.89
C SER A 105 -10.06 -13.62 -10.69
N TYR A 106 -10.78 -13.94 -9.62
CA TYR A 106 -10.26 -14.60 -8.44
C TYR A 106 -11.18 -15.77 -8.07
N ASP A 107 -10.58 -16.81 -7.52
CA ASP A 107 -11.29 -17.95 -6.94
C ASP A 107 -11.30 -17.80 -5.42
N GLY A 108 -12.48 -17.90 -4.79
CA GLY A 108 -12.64 -17.79 -3.35
C GLY A 108 -12.71 -16.37 -2.76
N ASP A 109 -12.43 -16.27 -1.45
CA ASP A 109 -12.54 -15.04 -0.66
C ASP A 109 -11.19 -14.29 -0.62
N LEU A 110 -11.18 -13.01 -1.00
CA LEU A 110 -9.97 -12.16 -0.95
C LEU A 110 -9.81 -11.47 0.41
N LYS A 111 -10.10 -12.21 1.48
CA LYS A 111 -9.93 -11.74 2.85
C LYS A 111 -8.56 -12.16 3.37
N TYR A 112 -7.79 -11.16 3.77
CA TYR A 112 -6.49 -11.33 4.37
C TYR A 112 -6.59 -11.16 5.87
N THR A 113 -5.81 -11.96 6.60
CA THR A 113 -5.60 -11.79 8.03
C THR A 113 -4.20 -11.27 8.26
N LEU A 114 -4.08 -10.21 9.05
CA LEU A 114 -2.78 -9.65 9.42
C LEU A 114 -1.99 -10.67 10.24
N TYR A 115 -0.79 -10.99 9.78
CA TYR A 115 0.11 -11.92 10.46
C TYR A 115 1.42 -11.27 10.93
N GLY A 116 1.77 -10.10 10.40
CA GLY A 116 3.04 -9.45 10.70
C GLY A 116 2.99 -7.94 10.49
N VAL A 117 3.67 -7.19 11.35
CA VAL A 117 3.86 -5.73 11.24
C VAL A 117 5.32 -5.42 11.50
N LEU A 118 6.03 -4.92 10.48
CA LEU A 118 7.38 -4.39 10.63
C LEU A 118 7.30 -2.90 11.00
N VAL A 119 7.94 -2.51 12.10
CA VAL A 119 7.90 -1.17 12.65
C VAL A 119 9.28 -0.54 12.62
N HIS A 120 9.33 0.71 12.18
CA HIS A 120 10.51 1.56 12.30
C HIS A 120 10.30 2.61 13.40
N ALA A 121 11.04 2.49 14.49
CA ALA A 121 11.19 3.54 15.49
C ALA A 121 12.34 4.47 15.12
N GLY A 122 12.12 5.78 15.20
CA GLY A 122 13.08 6.80 14.74
C GLY A 122 12.41 7.79 13.78
N SER A 123 12.99 8.99 13.69
CA SER A 123 12.39 10.13 12.98
C SER A 123 12.88 10.32 11.54
N ASN A 124 13.94 9.63 11.14
CA ASN A 124 14.56 9.76 9.82
C ASN A 124 15.05 8.39 9.31
N THR A 125 15.47 8.34 8.05
CA THR A 125 15.93 7.10 7.40
C THR A 125 17.36 6.69 7.75
N ARG A 126 18.15 7.55 8.40
CA ARG A 126 19.57 7.31 8.71
C ARG A 126 19.79 6.67 10.07
N CYS A 127 18.87 6.88 11.00
CA CYS A 127 18.95 6.37 12.36
C CYS A 127 17.56 5.96 12.84
N GLY A 128 17.46 4.72 13.30
CA GLY A 128 16.26 4.14 13.85
C GLY A 128 16.47 2.69 14.27
N HIS A 129 15.43 2.09 14.84
CA HIS A 129 15.40 0.72 15.30
C HIS A 129 14.20 0.02 14.65
N TYR A 130 14.45 -1.13 14.04
CA TYR A 130 13.41 -1.97 13.48
C TYR A 130 13.05 -3.09 14.47
N TYR A 131 11.77 -3.29 14.65
CA TYR A 131 11.20 -4.43 15.38
C TYR A 131 9.94 -4.88 14.66
N CYS A 132 9.44 -6.07 14.97
CA CYS A 132 8.21 -6.55 14.36
C CYS A 132 7.26 -7.18 15.37
N PHE A 133 5.97 -7.11 15.06
CA PHE A 133 4.94 -7.91 15.70
C PHE A 133 4.58 -9.05 14.75
N VAL A 134 4.61 -10.28 15.24
CA VAL A 134 4.25 -11.48 14.45
C VAL A 134 3.17 -12.26 15.19
N ARG A 135 2.14 -12.66 14.46
CA ARG A 135 1.07 -13.49 14.97
C ARG A 135 1.45 -14.96 14.85
N THR A 136 1.40 -15.68 15.95
CA THR A 136 1.68 -17.12 15.99
C THR A 136 0.48 -17.94 15.51
N SER A 137 0.69 -19.24 15.28
CA SER A 137 -0.38 -20.19 14.97
C SER A 137 -1.43 -20.31 16.08
N SER A 138 -1.07 -20.02 17.34
CA SER A 138 -2.02 -19.95 18.46
C SER A 138 -2.88 -18.68 18.45
N GLY A 139 -2.65 -17.77 17.50
CA GLY A 139 -3.38 -16.50 17.38
C GLY A 139 -2.85 -15.39 18.29
N MET A 140 -1.83 -15.65 19.11
CA MET A 140 -1.17 -14.68 19.98
C MET A 140 -0.17 -13.82 19.21
N TRP A 141 0.12 -12.62 19.71
CA TRP A 141 1.11 -11.72 19.13
C TRP A 141 2.41 -11.75 19.91
N ASN A 142 3.52 -11.87 19.18
CA ASN A 142 4.86 -11.78 19.70
C ASN A 142 5.51 -10.50 19.16
N LEU A 143 6.17 -9.75 20.03
CA LEU A 143 7.11 -8.69 19.67
C LEU A 143 8.50 -9.31 19.54
N ASP A 144 9.10 -9.13 18.37
CA ASP A 144 10.48 -9.51 18.09
C ASP A 144 11.30 -8.23 17.82
N THR A 145 12.25 -7.94 18.71
CA THR A 145 13.14 -6.77 18.59
C THR A 145 14.41 -7.06 17.79
N LEU A 146 14.43 -8.16 17.03
CA LEU A 146 15.60 -8.75 16.35
C LEU A 146 16.68 -9.25 17.33
N THR A 147 16.47 -9.10 18.64
CA THR A 147 17.37 -9.52 19.72
C THR A 147 16.66 -10.32 20.81
N GLU A 148 15.36 -10.06 21.07
CA GLU A 148 14.53 -10.77 22.05
C GLU A 148 13.10 -10.91 21.54
N VAL A 149 12.41 -11.99 21.95
CA VAL A 149 10.98 -12.22 21.65
C VAL A 149 10.16 -12.09 22.94
N ARG A 150 9.10 -11.27 22.94
CA ARG A 150 8.19 -11.04 24.07
C ARG A 150 6.74 -11.28 23.66
N LEU A 151 5.93 -11.92 24.51
CA LEU A 151 4.49 -12.12 24.28
C LEU A 151 3.71 -10.84 24.62
N LEU A 152 2.68 -10.50 23.82
CA LEU A 152 1.85 -9.30 24.01
C LEU A 152 0.34 -9.57 23.94
N ASP A 153 -0.42 -8.88 24.79
CA ASP A 153 -1.88 -8.83 24.75
C ASP A 153 -2.40 -7.72 23.81
N CYS A 154 -3.33 -8.08 22.94
CA CYS A 154 -3.60 -7.43 21.66
C CYS A 154 -4.41 -6.11 21.72
N ALA A 155 -4.91 -5.69 22.89
CA ALA A 155 -5.97 -4.68 22.93
C ALA A 155 -5.51 -3.21 22.91
N SER A 156 -4.25 -2.89 23.24
CA SER A 156 -3.85 -1.49 23.50
C SER A 156 -2.54 -1.01 22.86
N GLN A 157 -1.75 -1.87 22.21
CA GLN A 157 -0.35 -1.55 21.90
C GLN A 157 0.00 -1.36 20.40
N ILE A 158 -0.93 -1.65 19.48
CA ILE A 158 -0.69 -1.55 18.02
C ILE A 158 -1.35 -0.27 17.43
N GLY A 159 -1.79 0.64 18.29
CA GLY A 159 -2.55 1.83 17.93
C GLY A 159 -1.74 3.10 17.78
#